data_AF-A0A494Z806-F1
#
_entry.id   AF-A0A494Z806-F1
#
_cell.length_a   1.000
_cell.length_b   1.000
_cell.length_c   1.000
_cell.angle_alpha   90.00
_cell.angle_beta   90.00
_cell.angle_gamma   90.00
#
_symmetry.space_group_name_H-M   'P 1'
#
loop_
_entity.id
_entity.type
_entity.pdbx_description
1 polymer ?
#
loop_
_entity_poly.entity_id
_entity_poly.type
_entity_poly.pdbx_seq_one_letter_code
_entity_poly.pdbx_strand_id
1 'polypeptide(L)'
;METLADTVWTMYIVVLIIALASSIMYWIYRRFSALAVITIILSLLIPLVAFIYYAQRPWGMDEYVFLKEQLQMGDNWAIFLTSGYIYLIAWLVLLMVDFCIYLCKLPSINRKFKILWRKCSLLAKKVFVNISVSTKEILEKVSVFTKNMLDKLKEKIPMRKKIEDKKEKEKVGGE
;
A
#
# COMPACT_ATOMS: atom_id res chain seq x y z
N MET A 1 -3.86 -31.40 10.75
CA MET A 1 -2.66 -30.71 10.23
C MET A 1 -3.19 -29.54 9.43
N GLU A 2 -3.30 -28.36 10.02
CA GLU A 2 -3.60 -27.14 9.27
C GLU A 2 -2.26 -26.61 8.77
N THR A 3 -1.83 -27.13 7.62
CA THR A 3 -0.70 -26.57 6.89
C THR A 3 -1.20 -25.38 6.09
N LEU A 4 -0.38 -24.34 5.93
CA LEU A 4 -0.70 -23.28 4.97
C LEU A 4 -1.07 -23.91 3.63
N ALA A 5 -2.12 -23.39 2.99
CA ALA A 5 -2.63 -23.92 1.74
C ALA A 5 -1.47 -24.19 0.75
N ASP A 6 -1.48 -25.35 0.09
CA ASP A 6 -0.41 -25.80 -0.82
C ASP A 6 -0.05 -24.74 -1.88
N THR A 7 -1.00 -23.87 -2.22
CA THR A 7 -0.83 -22.69 -3.06
C THR A 7 0.27 -21.74 -2.57
N VAL A 8 0.39 -21.52 -1.25
CA VAL A 8 1.38 -20.62 -0.65
C VAL A 8 2.78 -21.19 -0.80
N TRP A 9 2.96 -22.48 -0.51
CA TRP A 9 4.23 -23.19 -0.70
C TRP A 9 4.66 -23.20 -2.16
N THR A 10 3.70 -23.43 -3.08
CA THR A 10 3.97 -23.40 -4.52
C THR A 10 4.42 -22.01 -4.97
N MET A 11 3.72 -20.94 -4.56
CA MET A 11 4.12 -19.57 -4.88
C MET A 11 5.52 -19.24 -4.34
N TYR A 12 5.81 -19.66 -3.10
CA TYR A 12 7.11 -19.45 -2.46
C TYR A 12 8.26 -20.04 -3.28
N ILE A 13 8.13 -21.31 -3.70
CA ILE A 13 9.15 -21.99 -4.50
C ILE A 13 9.33 -21.31 -5.87
N VAL A 14 8.23 -20.91 -6.52
CA VAL A 14 8.28 -20.21 -7.81
C VAL A 14 9.03 -18.88 -7.69
N VAL A 15 8.76 -18.10 -6.65
CA VAL A 15 9.46 -16.83 -6.40
C VAL A 15 10.95 -17.06 -6.18
N LEU A 16 11.33 -18.08 -5.41
CA LEU A 16 12.73 -18.44 -5.20
C LEU A 16 13.42 -18.85 -6.51
N ILE A 17 12.78 -19.68 -7.34
CA ILE A 17 13.35 -20.10 -8.62
C ILE A 17 13.56 -18.90 -9.55
N ILE A 18 12.61 -17.96 -9.61
CA ILE A 18 12.74 -16.74 -10.41
C ILE A 18 13.88 -15.86 -9.89
N ALA A 19 13.98 -15.68 -8.58
CA ALA A 19 15.07 -14.90 -7.96
C ALA A 19 16.44 -15.53 -8.22
N LEU A 20 16.54 -16.85 -8.15
CA LEU A 20 17.78 -17.59 -8.40
C LEU A 20 18.17 -17.57 -9.88
N ALA A 21 17.24 -17.85 -10.80
CA ALA A 21 17.50 -17.80 -12.24
C ALA A 21 17.90 -16.39 -12.70
N SER A 22 17.19 -15.36 -12.21
CA SER A 22 17.49 -13.98 -12.55
C SER A 22 18.83 -13.50 -12.02
N SER A 23 19.18 -13.84 -10.77
CA SER A 23 20.49 -13.50 -10.21
C SER A 23 21.64 -14.16 -10.96
N ILE A 24 21.49 -15.42 -11.40
CA ILE A 24 22.46 -16.08 -12.29
C ILE A 24 22.59 -15.32 -13.61
N MET A 25 21.48 -14.96 -14.26
CA MET A 25 21.53 -14.18 -15.51
C MET A 25 22.27 -12.85 -15.30
N TYR A 26 21.93 -12.09 -14.26
CA TYR A 26 22.57 -10.81 -13.97
C TYR A 26 24.07 -10.93 -13.67
N TRP A 27 24.46 -12.01 -12.98
CA TRP A 27 25.85 -12.32 -12.73
C TRP A 27 26.62 -12.56 -14.03
N ILE A 28 26.04 -13.32 -14.97
CA ILE A 28 26.62 -13.58 -16.31
C ILE A 28 26.76 -12.28 -17.10
N TYR A 29 25.77 -11.38 -17.03
CA TYR A 29 25.82 -10.08 -17.70
C TYR A 29 26.76 -9.06 -17.04
N ARG A 30 27.47 -9.42 -15.95
CA ARG A 30 28.35 -8.55 -15.14
C ARG A 30 27.67 -7.27 -14.63
N ARG A 31 26.35 -7.19 -14.69
CA ARG A 31 25.58 -6.02 -14.23
C ARG A 31 25.11 -6.30 -12.80
N PHE A 32 25.47 -5.41 -11.88
CA PHE A 32 25.20 -5.60 -10.43
C PHE A 32 25.80 -6.89 -9.85
N SER A 33 27.03 -7.25 -10.26
CA SER A 33 27.67 -8.53 -9.92
C SER A 33 27.73 -8.83 -8.41
N ALA A 34 27.97 -7.83 -7.56
CA ALA A 34 28.03 -8.04 -6.11
C ALA A 34 26.64 -8.35 -5.51
N LEU A 35 25.61 -7.61 -5.94
CA LEU A 35 24.23 -7.82 -5.49
C LEU A 35 23.71 -9.17 -6.00
N ALA A 36 24.01 -9.56 -7.23
CA ALA A 36 23.61 -10.85 -7.79
C ALA A 36 24.18 -12.03 -6.98
N VAL A 37 25.46 -11.98 -6.60
CA VAL A 37 26.09 -13.03 -5.79
C VAL A 37 25.45 -13.12 -4.40
N ILE A 38 25.16 -11.97 -3.76
CA ILE A 38 24.43 -11.94 -2.47
C ILE A 38 23.05 -12.58 -2.63
N THR A 39 22.32 -12.26 -3.70
CA THR A 39 21.00 -12.86 -3.98
C THR A 39 21.08 -14.37 -4.18
N ILE A 40 22.09 -14.88 -4.90
CA ILE A 40 22.28 -16.33 -5.08
C ILE A 40 22.45 -17.01 -3.71
N ILE A 41 23.33 -16.45 -2.87
CA ILE A 41 23.58 -16.98 -1.52
C ILE A 41 22.30 -16.92 -0.67
N LEU A 42 21.62 -15.77 -0.63
CA LEU A 42 20.39 -15.60 0.14
C LEU A 42 19.26 -16.51 -0.36
N SER A 43 19.10 -16.66 -1.67
CA SER A 43 18.04 -17.50 -2.25
C SER A 43 18.21 -18.99 -1.91
N LEU A 44 19.41 -19.44 -1.58
CA LEU A 44 19.71 -20.79 -1.10
C LEU A 44 19.68 -20.88 0.43
N LEU A 45 20.21 -19.85 1.10
CA LEU A 45 20.34 -19.83 2.54
C LEU A 45 18.99 -19.62 3.23
N ILE A 46 18.14 -18.73 2.72
CA ILE A 46 16.81 -18.45 3.28
C ILE A 46 15.94 -19.71 3.37
N PRO A 47 15.71 -20.51 2.30
CA PRO A 47 14.90 -21.71 2.42
C PRO A 47 15.53 -22.76 3.34
N LEU A 48 16.87 -22.86 3.37
CA LEU A 48 17.57 -23.80 4.24
C LEU A 48 17.42 -23.43 5.72
N VAL A 49 17.62 -22.16 6.06
CA VAL A 49 17.46 -21.66 7.43
C VAL A 49 15.98 -21.71 7.81
N ALA A 50 15.06 -21.32 6.92
CA ALA A 50 13.63 -21.41 7.16
C ALA A 50 13.17 -22.84 7.44
N PHE A 51 13.68 -23.82 6.71
CA PHE A 51 13.39 -25.22 6.97
C PHE A 51 13.81 -25.66 8.38
N ILE A 52 15.04 -25.35 8.79
CA ILE A 52 15.55 -25.66 10.14
C ILE A 52 14.74 -24.91 11.20
N TYR A 53 14.37 -23.66 10.92
CA TYR A 53 13.65 -22.79 11.84
C TYR A 53 12.21 -23.28 12.09
N TYR A 54 11.49 -23.64 11.03
CA TYR A 54 10.14 -24.18 11.16
C TYR A 54 10.12 -25.60 11.75
N ALA A 55 11.21 -26.37 11.64
CA ALA A 55 11.34 -27.67 12.29
C ALA A 55 11.36 -27.58 13.83
N GLN A 56 11.73 -26.43 14.40
CA GLN A 56 11.74 -26.19 15.85
C GLN A 56 10.38 -25.75 16.42
N ARG A 57 9.34 -25.67 15.57
CA ARG A 57 8.03 -25.17 15.94
C ARG A 57 7.30 -26.14 16.89
N PRO A 58 6.61 -25.62 17.93
CA PRO A 58 5.68 -26.40 18.74
C PRO A 58 4.55 -27.00 17.89
N TRP A 59 4.08 -28.18 18.29
CA TRP A 59 3.00 -28.87 17.59
C TRP A 59 1.70 -28.06 17.67
N GLY A 60 1.07 -27.79 16.53
CA GLY A 60 -0.24 -27.12 16.45
C GLY A 60 -0.23 -25.59 16.33
N MET A 61 0.94 -24.95 16.16
CA MET A 61 1.05 -23.52 15.87
C MET A 61 1.27 -23.29 14.37
N ASP A 62 0.71 -22.22 13.80
CA ASP A 62 0.94 -21.85 12.39
C ASP A 62 2.37 -21.35 12.15
N GLU A 63 2.95 -21.64 10.97
CA GLU A 63 4.30 -21.19 10.60
C GLU A 63 4.44 -19.65 10.66
N TYR A 64 3.43 -18.92 10.18
CA TYR A 64 3.43 -17.46 10.16
C TYR A 64 3.33 -16.87 11.57
N VAL A 65 2.48 -17.45 12.42
CA VAL A 65 2.29 -17.00 13.80
C VAL A 65 3.57 -17.24 14.60
N PHE A 66 4.20 -18.41 14.44
CA PHE A 66 5.48 -18.72 15.07
C PHE A 66 6.58 -17.74 14.66
N LEU A 67 6.71 -17.41 13.37
CA LEU A 67 7.70 -16.44 12.91
C LEU A 67 7.46 -15.05 13.53
N LYS A 68 6.20 -14.62 13.61
CA LYS A 68 5.82 -13.32 14.18
C LYS A 68 6.12 -13.24 15.67
N GLU A 69 5.77 -14.26 16.43
CA GLU A 69 6.02 -14.30 17.88
C GLU A 69 7.52 -14.28 18.17
N GLN A 70 8.31 -15.06 17.44
CA GLN A 70 9.75 -15.09 17.62
C GLN A 70 10.44 -13.79 17.17
N LEU A 71 9.90 -13.11 16.15
CA LEU A 71 10.36 -11.78 15.76
C LEU A 71 10.10 -10.74 16.87
N GLN A 72 8.99 -10.86 17.60
CA GLN A 72 8.70 -10.02 18.77
C GLN A 72 9.59 -10.35 19.96
N MET A 73 9.96 -11.62 20.13
CA MET A 73 10.94 -12.06 21.15
C MET A 73 12.37 -11.65 20.79
N GLY A 74 12.61 -11.15 19.57
CA GLY A 74 13.92 -10.68 19.13
C GLY A 74 14.88 -11.81 18.77
N ASP A 75 14.37 -12.97 18.34
CA ASP A 75 15.22 -14.08 17.94
C ASP A 75 16.05 -13.73 16.69
N ASN A 76 17.35 -14.03 16.75
CA ASN A 76 18.31 -13.68 15.71
C ASN A 76 18.00 -14.37 14.38
N TRP A 77 17.49 -15.61 14.42
CA TRP A 77 17.12 -16.34 13.20
C TRP A 77 15.85 -15.74 12.58
N ALA A 78 14.85 -15.39 13.38
CA ALA A 78 13.66 -14.69 12.89
C ALA A 78 13.99 -13.36 12.18
N ILE A 79 14.91 -12.56 12.76
CA ILE A 79 15.39 -11.30 12.17
C ILE A 79 16.16 -11.56 10.87
N PHE A 80 17.02 -12.58 10.85
CA PHE A 80 17.77 -12.97 9.66
C PHE A 80 16.84 -13.40 8.53
N LEU A 81 15.85 -14.24 8.80
CA LEU A 81 14.83 -14.63 7.82
C LEU A 81 14.07 -13.41 7.28
N THR A 82 13.59 -12.55 8.19
CA THR A 82 12.78 -11.39 7.82
C THR A 82 13.56 -10.41 6.94
N SER A 83 14.81 -10.11 7.31
CA SER A 83 15.70 -9.26 6.51
C SER A 83 16.03 -9.89 5.15
N GLY A 84 16.23 -11.21 5.10
CA GLY A 84 16.42 -11.95 3.85
C GLY A 84 15.21 -11.86 2.91
N TYR A 85 13.99 -11.96 3.45
CA TYR A 85 12.76 -11.78 2.66
C TYR A 85 12.61 -10.35 2.14
N ILE A 86 12.90 -9.34 2.96
CA ILE A 86 12.89 -7.94 2.52
C ILE A 86 13.89 -7.73 1.37
N TYR A 87 15.08 -8.33 1.47
CA TYR A 87 16.08 -8.28 0.43
C TYR A 87 15.61 -8.95 -0.87
N LEU A 88 15.01 -10.15 -0.80
CA LEU A 88 14.43 -10.84 -1.97
C LEU A 88 13.34 -9.99 -2.65
N ILE A 89 12.50 -9.31 -1.88
CA ILE A 89 11.48 -8.39 -2.43
C ILE A 89 12.15 -7.23 -3.15
N ALA A 90 13.17 -6.61 -2.55
CA ALA A 90 13.92 -5.52 -3.19
C ALA A 90 14.58 -5.98 -4.50
N TRP A 91 15.14 -7.20 -4.53
CA TRP A 91 15.68 -7.80 -5.75
C TRP A 91 14.61 -8.00 -6.83
N LEU A 92 13.43 -8.48 -6.44
CA LEU A 92 12.31 -8.71 -7.38
C LEU A 92 11.80 -7.39 -7.99
N VAL A 93 11.78 -6.32 -7.20
CA VAL A 93 11.45 -4.96 -7.70
C VAL A 93 12.50 -4.49 -8.71
N LEU A 94 13.79 -4.67 -8.42
CA LEU A 94 14.87 -4.31 -9.34
C LEU A 94 14.75 -5.07 -10.67
N LEU A 95 14.50 -6.38 -10.59
CA LEU A 95 14.22 -7.24 -11.75
C LEU A 95 13.03 -6.71 -12.54
N MET A 96 11.91 -6.41 -11.89
CA MET A 96 10.71 -5.87 -12.54
C MET A 96 10.99 -4.54 -13.25
N VAL A 97 11.75 -3.64 -12.64
CA VAL A 97 12.10 -2.34 -13.25
C VAL A 97 12.98 -2.54 -14.49
N ASP A 98 14.04 -3.31 -14.39
CA ASP A 98 14.92 -3.57 -15.54
C ASP A 98 14.19 -4.34 -16.64
N PHE A 99 13.36 -5.34 -16.28
CA PHE A 99 12.52 -6.06 -17.24
C PHE A 99 11.51 -5.13 -17.91
N CYS A 100 10.93 -4.18 -17.17
CA CYS A 100 10.06 -3.14 -17.73
C CYS A 100 10.82 -2.22 -18.70
N ILE A 101 12.04 -1.80 -18.36
CA ILE A 101 12.91 -1.01 -19.26
C ILE A 101 13.25 -1.82 -20.52
N TYR A 102 13.59 -3.10 -20.37
CA TYR A 102 13.87 -4.00 -21.48
C TYR A 102 12.65 -4.19 -22.40
N LEU A 103 11.47 -4.44 -21.81
CA LEU A 103 10.20 -4.51 -22.53
C LEU A 103 9.85 -3.19 -23.23
N CYS A 104 10.13 -2.03 -22.60
CA CYS A 104 9.93 -0.72 -23.21
C CYS A 104 10.83 -0.49 -24.43
N LYS A 105 12.02 -1.10 -24.46
CA LYS A 105 12.93 -1.05 -25.62
C LYS A 105 12.47 -1.93 -26.79
N LEU A 106 11.59 -2.91 -26.59
CA LEU A 106 11.07 -3.71 -27.69
C LEU A 106 10.18 -2.82 -28.61
N PRO A 107 10.54 -2.63 -29.89
CA PRO A 107 9.83 -1.70 -30.78
C PRO A 107 8.37 -2.12 -31.02
N SER A 108 8.10 -3.43 -30.98
CA SER A 108 6.75 -3.98 -31.18
C SER A 108 5.81 -3.69 -30.00
N ILE A 109 6.33 -3.66 -28.76
CA ILE A 109 5.56 -3.39 -27.55
C ILE A 109 5.36 -1.89 -27.36
N ASN A 110 6.39 -1.08 -27.58
CA ASN A 110 6.29 0.38 -27.47
C ASN A 110 5.15 0.93 -28.35
N ARG A 111 4.97 0.40 -29.57
CA ARG A 111 3.88 0.82 -30.48
C ARG A 111 2.49 0.54 -29.90
N LYS A 112 2.26 -0.66 -29.33
CA LYS A 112 0.98 -1.03 -28.70
C LYS A 112 0.76 -0.34 -27.37
N PHE A 113 1.80 -0.21 -26.54
CA PHE A 113 1.74 0.47 -25.25
C PHE A 113 1.45 1.96 -25.42
N LYS A 114 2.02 2.61 -26.44
CA LYS A 114 1.70 4.01 -26.77
C LYS A 114 0.22 4.20 -27.17
N ILE A 115 -0.37 3.22 -27.85
CA ILE A 115 -1.81 3.22 -28.18
C ILE A 115 -2.65 3.02 -26.91
N LEU A 116 -2.28 2.06 -26.06
CA LEU A 116 -2.96 1.78 -24.80
C LEU A 116 -2.88 2.96 -23.84
N TRP A 117 -1.70 3.57 -23.71
CA TRP A 117 -1.41 4.75 -22.91
C TRP A 117 -2.23 5.95 -23.36
N ARG A 118 -2.38 6.15 -24.68
CA ARG A 118 -3.27 7.18 -25.22
C ARG A 118 -4.72 6.95 -24.79
N LYS A 119 -5.23 5.72 -24.91
CA LYS A 119 -6.59 5.39 -24.45
C LYS A 119 -6.77 5.63 -22.95
N CYS A 120 -5.82 5.17 -22.15
CA CYS A 120 -5.87 5.34 -20.68
C CYS A 120 -5.76 6.81 -20.26
N SER A 121 -4.92 7.60 -20.93
CA SER A 121 -4.78 9.04 -20.68
C SER A 121 -6.05 9.83 -21.02
N LEU A 122 -6.80 9.40 -22.03
CA LEU A 122 -8.08 10.02 -22.37
C LEU A 122 -9.15 9.70 -21.32
N LEU A 123 -9.18 8.46 -20.82
CA LEU A 123 -10.06 8.09 -19.72
C LEU A 123 -9.71 8.87 -18.44
N ALA A 124 -8.43 8.97 -18.11
CA ALA A 124 -7.97 9.75 -16.96
C ALA A 124 -8.35 11.24 -17.08
N LYS A 125 -8.16 11.85 -18.26
CA LYS A 125 -8.62 13.23 -18.52
C LYS A 125 -10.13 13.37 -18.38
N LYS A 126 -10.91 12.43 -18.91
CA LYS A 126 -12.37 12.46 -18.84
C LYS A 126 -12.87 12.34 -17.40
N VAL A 127 -12.27 11.43 -16.62
CA VAL A 127 -12.55 11.26 -15.20
C VAL A 127 -12.15 12.52 -14.41
N PHE A 128 -10.98 13.10 -14.68
CA PHE A 128 -10.52 14.30 -14.01
C PHE A 128 -11.42 15.52 -14.29
N VAL A 129 -11.83 15.71 -15.55
CA VAL A 129 -12.79 16.77 -15.92
C VAL A 129 -14.12 16.53 -15.20
N ASN A 130 -14.63 15.31 -15.19
CA ASN A 130 -15.90 14.99 -14.52
C ASN A 130 -15.83 15.22 -13.00
N ILE A 131 -14.72 14.85 -12.36
CA ILE A 131 -14.46 15.12 -10.94
C ILE A 131 -14.42 16.63 -10.69
N SER A 132 -13.72 17.40 -11.54
CA SER A 132 -13.62 18.86 -11.37
C SER A 132 -14.97 19.56 -11.48
N VAL A 133 -15.85 19.10 -12.38
CA VAL A 133 -17.22 19.62 -12.53
C VAL A 133 -18.07 19.25 -11.31
N SER A 134 -18.00 18.00 -10.86
CA SER A 134 -18.74 17.53 -9.68
C SER A 134 -18.30 18.27 -8.40
N THR A 135 -17.01 18.55 -8.23
CA THR A 135 -16.53 19.33 -7.09
C THR A 135 -17.04 20.78 -7.08
N LYS A 136 -17.17 21.42 -8.25
CA LYS A 136 -17.73 22.78 -8.34
C LYS A 136 -19.21 22.81 -7.96
N GLU A 137 -19.98 21.83 -8.43
CA GLU A 137 -21.41 21.74 -8.11
C GLU A 137 -21.65 21.46 -6.61
N ILE A 138 -20.81 20.62 -5.99
CA ILE A 138 -20.85 20.37 -4.54
C ILE A 138 -20.48 21.64 -3.76
N LEU A 139 -19.43 22.36 -4.18
CA LEU A 139 -18.98 23.58 -3.51
C LEU A 139 -20.04 24.69 -3.59
N GLU A 140 -20.72 24.81 -4.73
CA GLU A 140 -21.84 25.74 -4.91
C GLU A 140 -23.01 25.38 -3.99
N LYS A 141 -23.42 24.10 -3.95
CA LYS A 141 -24.49 23.62 -3.04
C LYS A 141 -24.14 23.85 -1.56
N VAL A 142 -22.89 23.60 -1.15
CA VAL A 142 -22.42 23.85 0.22
C VAL A 142 -22.39 25.35 0.55
N SER A 143 -22.03 26.20 -0.41
CA SER A 143 -22.03 27.65 -0.22
C SER A 143 -23.45 28.22 -0.06
N VAL A 144 -24.42 27.71 -0.82
CA VAL A 144 -25.83 28.10 -0.71
C VAL A 144 -26.41 27.61 0.62
N PHE A 145 -26.07 26.39 1.03
CA PHE A 145 -26.51 25.83 2.30
C PHE A 145 -25.98 26.61 3.50
N THR A 146 -24.68 26.97 3.50
CA THR A 146 -24.08 27.78 4.57
C THR A 146 -24.71 29.17 4.65
N LYS A 147 -25.01 29.80 3.50
CA LYS A 147 -25.68 31.10 3.46
C LYS A 147 -27.11 31.03 4.03
N ASN A 148 -27.89 30.03 3.62
CA ASN A 148 -29.24 29.80 4.17
C ASN A 148 -29.23 29.48 5.67
N MET A 149 -28.25 28.75 6.17
CA MET A 149 -28.08 28.49 7.61
C MET A 149 -27.72 29.76 8.37
N LEU A 150 -26.84 30.60 7.80
CA LEU A 150 -26.46 31.87 8.40
C LEU A 150 -27.64 32.83 8.50
N ASP A 151 -28.46 32.92 7.45
CA ASP A 151 -29.66 33.77 7.44
C ASP A 151 -30.70 33.28 8.46
N LYS A 152 -30.95 31.97 8.56
CA LYS A 152 -31.82 31.39 9.59
C LYS A 152 -31.31 31.62 11.02
N LEU A 153 -30.00 31.60 11.23
CA LEU A 153 -29.40 31.91 12.54
C LEU A 153 -29.52 33.40 12.85
N LYS A 154 -29.29 34.27 11.86
CA LYS A 154 -29.39 35.72 12.01
C LYS A 154 -30.84 36.18 12.28
N GLU A 155 -31.83 35.45 11.78
CA GLU A 155 -33.25 35.65 12.12
C GLU A 155 -33.60 35.19 13.55
N LYS A 156 -32.95 34.13 14.06
CA LYS A 156 -33.16 33.63 15.43
C LYS A 156 -32.45 34.43 16.53
N ILE A 157 -31.36 35.13 16.22
CA ILE A 157 -30.60 35.94 17.19
C ILE A 157 -31.38 37.16 17.75
N PRO A 158 -32.15 37.97 16.98
CA PRO A 158 -32.90 39.09 17.54
C PRO A 158 -34.02 38.65 18.50
N MET A 159 -34.52 37.42 18.37
CA MET A 159 -35.48 36.85 19.33
C MET A 159 -34.84 36.53 20.68
N ARG A 160 -33.59 36.03 20.70
CA ARG A 160 -32.90 35.65 21.94
C ARG A 160 -32.54 36.87 22.80
N LYS A 161 -32.05 37.94 22.17
CA LYS A 161 -31.75 39.21 22.84
C LYS A 161 -33.00 39.86 23.44
N LYS A 162 -34.12 39.82 22.71
CA LYS A 162 -35.41 40.34 23.17
C LYS A 162 -36.01 39.53 24.34
N ILE A 163 -35.66 38.25 24.48
CA ILE A 163 -36.07 37.38 25.60
C ILE A 163 -35.20 37.64 26.84
N GLU A 164 -33.90 37.89 26.68
CA GLU A 164 -32.99 38.23 27.78
C GLU A 164 -33.30 39.61 28.36
N ASP A 165 -33.50 40.63 27.52
CA ASP A 165 -33.88 41.98 27.96
C ASP A 165 -35.26 42.01 28.67
N LYS A 166 -36.16 41.09 28.32
CA LYS A 166 -37.49 40.95 28.98
C LYS A 166 -37.38 40.26 30.34
N LYS A 167 -36.51 39.26 30.48
CA LYS A 167 -36.24 38.59 31.77
C LYS A 167 -35.52 39.49 32.77
N GLU A 168 -34.68 40.40 32.30
CA GLU A 168 -33.96 41.33 33.18
C GLU A 168 -34.90 42.44 33.71
N LYS A 169 -35.86 42.91 32.89
CA LYS A 169 -36.88 43.88 33.33
C LYS A 169 -37.90 43.31 34.33
N GLU A 170 -38.26 42.03 34.25
CA GLU A 170 -39.13 41.37 35.25
C GLU A 170 -38.41 41.14 36.59
N LYS A 171 -37.07 41.08 36.61
CA LYS A 171 -36.30 40.97 37.87
C LYS A 171 -36.11 42.29 38.61
N VAL A 172 -36.14 43.44 37.92
CA VAL A 172 -35.89 44.77 38.53
C VAL A 172 -37.19 45.47 38.96
N GLY A 173 -38.35 45.07 38.44
CA GLY A 173 -39.66 45.62 38.83
C GLY A 173 -40.42 44.84 39.91
N GLY A 174 -39.76 43.88 40.56
CA GLY A 174 -40.36 42.93 41.51
C GLY A 174 -39.76 42.98 42.92
N GLU A 175 -39.25 44.14 43.34
CA GLU A 175 -38.95 44.49 44.74
C GLU A 175 -39.63 45.81 45.12
#